data_AF-A0AA51D8I2-F1
#
_entry.id   AF-A0AA51D8I2-F1
#
_cell.length_a   1.000
_cell.length_b   1.000
_cell.length_c   1.000
_cell.angle_alpha   90.00
_cell.angle_beta   90.00
_cell.angle_gamma   90.00
#
_symmetry.space_group_name_H-M   'P 1'
#
loop_
_entity.id
_entity.type
_entity.pdbx_description
1 polymer ?
#
loop_
_entity_poly.entity_id
_entity_poly.type
_entity_poly.pdbx_seq_one_letter_code
_entity_poly.pdbx_strand_id
1 'polypeptide(L)'
;MMKIMKLLKYSLYLLIMSLSVFFILTLYMYFFSKQPSLELAYSFVIPICMFVVTLMYSKSVHERGLLRGIEMWIVYFAVVLLMKVIFRHPGEINILMHLLYLPVSILAGIVGVNMKLRTQR
;
A
#
# COMPACT_ATOMS: atom_id res chain seq x y z
N MET A 1 18.87 -3.60 -14.03
CA MET A 1 19.30 -3.16 -12.68
C MET A 1 18.42 -2.03 -12.10
N MET A 2 18.10 -0.96 -12.83
CA MET A 2 17.33 0.20 -12.30
C MET A 2 15.86 -0.09 -11.90
N LYS A 3 15.19 -1.11 -12.47
CA LYS A 3 13.78 -1.43 -12.15
C LYS A 3 13.61 -2.04 -10.75
N ILE A 4 14.53 -2.92 -10.32
CA ILE A 4 14.55 -3.50 -8.96
C ILE A 4 14.83 -2.43 -7.91
N MET A 5 15.75 -1.50 -8.19
CA MET A 5 16.07 -0.44 -7.23
C MET A 5 14.90 0.54 -7.05
N LYS A 6 14.15 0.82 -8.12
CA LYS A 6 12.88 1.56 -8.02
C LYS A 6 11.87 0.76 -7.20
N LEU A 7 11.65 -0.52 -7.51
CA LEU A 7 10.71 -1.37 -6.75
C LEU A 7 11.08 -1.35 -5.26
N LEU A 8 12.34 -1.52 -4.91
CA LEU A 8 12.82 -1.52 -3.53
C LEU A 8 12.61 -0.15 -2.85
N LYS A 9 12.89 0.95 -3.54
CA LYS A 9 12.62 2.32 -3.06
C LYS A 9 11.13 2.54 -2.75
N TYR A 10 10.24 2.15 -3.65
CA TYR A 10 8.80 2.32 -3.44
C TYR A 10 8.22 1.30 -2.45
N SER A 11 8.83 0.11 -2.34
CA SER A 11 8.51 -0.87 -1.29
C SER A 11 8.85 -0.29 0.09
N LEU A 12 10.00 0.38 0.23
CA LEU A 12 10.39 1.08 1.45
C LEU A 12 9.41 2.21 1.78
N TYR A 13 8.97 2.98 0.79
CA TYR A 13 7.94 4.01 0.99
C TYR A 13 6.61 3.42 1.45
N LEU A 14 6.17 2.31 0.86
CA LEU A 14 4.97 1.62 1.32
C LEU A 14 5.11 1.18 2.78
N LEU A 15 6.24 0.57 3.13
CA LEU A 15 6.52 0.12 4.49
C LEU A 15 6.48 1.27 5.49
N ILE A 16 7.20 2.36 5.21
CA ILE A 16 7.23 3.55 6.09
C ILE A 16 5.83 4.13 6.25
N MET A 17 5.06 4.27 5.17
CA MET A 17 3.69 4.77 5.23
C MET A 17 2.79 3.86 6.06
N SER A 18 2.86 2.53 5.87
CA SER A 18 2.09 1.58 6.66
C SER A 18 2.46 1.61 8.14
N LEU A 19 3.74 1.72 8.48
CA LEU A 19 4.21 1.84 9.86
C LEU A 19 3.76 3.15 10.52
N SER A 20 3.87 4.27 9.80
CA SER A 20 3.38 5.57 10.28
C SER A 20 1.88 5.53 10.55
N VAL A 21 1.10 4.96 9.64
CA VAL A 21 -0.35 4.80 9.83
C VAL A 21 -0.63 3.92 11.04
N PHE A 22 0.02 2.77 11.16
CA PHE A 22 -0.13 1.88 12.30
C PHE A 22 0.23 2.55 13.63
N PHE A 23 1.32 3.32 13.67
CA PHE A 23 1.76 4.06 14.84
C PHE A 23 0.74 5.11 15.27
N ILE A 24 0.25 5.92 14.32
CA ILE A 24 -0.80 6.91 14.57
C ILE A 24 -2.07 6.24 15.10
N LEU A 25 -2.47 5.11 14.51
CA LEU A 25 -3.65 4.34 14.92
C LEU A 25 -3.51 3.81 16.34
N THR A 26 -2.32 3.31 16.69
CA THR A 26 -2.00 2.78 18.02
C THR A 26 -2.04 3.88 19.06
N LEU A 27 -1.39 5.02 18.81
CA LEU A 27 -1.47 6.19 19.70
C LEU A 27 -2.92 6.66 19.85
N TYR A 28 -3.65 6.74 18.74
CA TYR A 28 -5.03 7.19 18.74
C TYR A 28 -5.91 6.29 19.61
N MET A 29 -5.90 4.97 19.40
CA MET A 29 -6.68 4.02 20.21
C MET A 29 -6.27 4.04 21.69
N TYR A 30 -5.00 4.36 21.98
CA TYR A 30 -4.51 4.47 23.36
C TYR A 30 -5.06 5.71 24.08
N PHE A 31 -5.14 6.86 23.40
CA PHE A 31 -5.56 8.13 24.01
C PHE A 31 -7.06 8.43 23.86
N PHE A 32 -7.69 7.99 22.77
CA PHE A 32 -9.08 8.25 22.44
C PHE A 32 -9.79 6.91 22.28
N SER A 33 -10.57 6.54 23.30
CA SER A 33 -11.34 5.30 23.40
C SER A 33 -12.09 4.96 22.09
N LYS A 34 -12.30 3.66 21.82
CA LYS A 34 -12.79 3.12 20.53
C LYS A 34 -14.01 3.88 19.99
N GLN A 35 -13.80 4.74 18.99
CA GLN A 35 -14.85 5.37 18.21
C GLN A 35 -15.00 4.64 16.86
N PRO A 36 -16.16 4.00 16.57
CA PRO A 36 -16.36 3.21 15.36
C PRO A 36 -16.20 4.00 14.05
N SER A 37 -16.56 5.29 14.07
CA SER A 37 -16.42 6.19 12.92
C SER A 37 -14.97 6.42 12.50
N LEU A 38 -14.06 6.46 13.47
CA LEU A 38 -12.63 6.62 13.22
C LEU A 38 -11.99 5.32 12.76
N GLU A 39 -12.36 4.17 13.33
CA GLU A 39 -11.90 2.86 12.83
C GLU A 39 -12.23 2.70 11.33
N LEU A 40 -13.43 3.13 10.90
CA LEU A 40 -13.81 3.14 9.49
C LEU A 40 -12.92 4.07 8.66
N ALA A 41 -12.70 5.31 9.09
CA ALA A 41 -11.84 6.26 8.37
C ALA A 41 -10.41 5.73 8.22
N TYR A 42 -9.87 5.07 9.26
CA TYR A 42 -8.54 4.47 9.23
C TYR A 42 -8.46 3.24 8.32
N SER A 43 -9.54 2.47 8.19
CA SER A 43 -9.59 1.33 7.25
C SER A 43 -9.39 1.75 5.78
N PHE A 44 -9.72 3.01 5.44
CA PHE A 44 -9.49 3.60 4.12
C PHE A 44 -8.07 4.12 3.89
N VAL A 45 -7.30 4.39 4.96
CA VAL A 45 -5.97 4.99 4.84
C VAL A 45 -5.00 4.02 4.15
N ILE A 46 -5.05 2.73 4.49
CA ILE A 46 -4.18 1.71 3.89
C ILE A 46 -4.37 1.60 2.36
N PRO A 47 -5.61 1.45 1.83
CA PRO A 47 -5.88 1.53 0.40
C PRO A 47 -5.35 2.80 -0.26
N ILE A 48 -5.51 3.97 0.37
CA ILE A 48 -5.04 5.26 -0.18
C ILE A 48 -3.51 5.29 -0.24
N CYS A 49 -2.82 4.86 0.82
CA CYS A 49 -1.35 4.77 0.81
C CYS A 49 -0.86 3.83 -0.29
N MET A 50 -1.50 2.66 -0.43
CA MET A 50 -1.19 1.72 -1.50
C MET A 50 -1.41 2.34 -2.87
N PHE A 51 -2.51 3.06 -3.07
CA PHE A 51 -2.81 3.75 -4.32
C PHE A 51 -1.72 4.77 -4.67
N VAL A 52 -1.37 5.67 -3.74
CA VAL A 52 -0.38 6.73 -3.99
C VAL A 52 0.99 6.13 -4.29
N VAL A 53 1.47 5.18 -3.48
CA VAL A 53 2.79 4.57 -3.69
C VAL A 53 2.85 3.82 -5.01
N THR A 54 1.80 3.07 -5.34
CA THR A 54 1.72 2.32 -6.60
C THR A 54 1.67 3.24 -7.82
N LEU A 55 0.97 4.37 -7.70
CA LEU A 55 0.92 5.40 -8.74
C LEU A 55 2.31 6.01 -8.97
N MET A 56 3.03 6.37 -7.90
CA MET A 56 4.39 6.90 -8.01
C MET A 56 5.37 5.86 -8.58
N TYR A 57 5.28 4.61 -8.11
CA TYR A 57 6.11 3.51 -8.61
C TYR A 57 5.92 3.32 -10.11
N SER A 58 4.66 3.22 -10.54
CA SER A 58 4.30 2.97 -11.93
C SER A 58 4.69 4.13 -12.85
N LYS A 59 4.51 5.37 -12.37
CA LYS A 59 5.02 6.59 -13.02
C LYS A 59 6.54 6.59 -13.18
N SER A 60 7.30 5.83 -12.38
CA SER A 60 8.75 5.79 -12.48
C SER A 60 9.27 4.72 -13.46
N VAL A 61 8.48 3.66 -13.75
CA VAL A 61 8.90 2.50 -14.55
C VAL A 61 8.27 2.47 -15.96
N HIS A 62 7.14 3.17 -16.19
CA HIS A 62 6.52 3.46 -17.50
C HIS A 62 6.10 2.27 -18.37
N GLU A 63 5.95 1.07 -17.81
CA GLU A 63 5.57 -0.10 -18.59
C GLU A 63 4.65 -1.01 -17.78
N ARG A 64 3.65 -1.59 -18.47
CA ARG A 64 2.77 -2.65 -17.97
C ARG A 64 2.13 -2.30 -16.62
N GLY A 65 1.29 -1.26 -16.58
CA GLY A 65 0.67 -0.74 -15.35
C GLY A 65 -0.08 -1.80 -14.53
N LEU A 66 -0.75 -2.75 -15.19
CA LEU A 66 -1.36 -3.92 -14.54
C LEU A 66 -0.35 -4.71 -13.71
N LEU A 67 0.81 -5.04 -14.29
CA LEU A 67 1.86 -5.82 -13.65
C LEU A 67 2.48 -5.05 -12.48
N ARG A 68 2.64 -3.73 -12.60
CA ARG A 68 3.17 -2.87 -11.52
C ARG A 68 2.22 -2.77 -10.34
N GLY A 69 0.91 -2.75 -10.61
CA GLY A 69 -0.10 -2.85 -9.56
C GLY A 69 0.00 -4.17 -8.79
N ILE A 70 0.05 -5.28 -9.52
CA ILE A 70 0.18 -6.63 -8.92
C ILE A 70 1.47 -6.75 -8.10
N GLU A 71 2.61 -6.28 -8.61
CA GLU A 71 3.89 -6.29 -7.87
C GLU A 71 3.78 -5.54 -6.54
N MET A 72 3.18 -4.35 -6.54
CA MET A 72 3.00 -3.56 -5.30
C MET A 72 2.02 -4.20 -4.33
N TRP A 73 0.98 -4.88 -4.82
CA TRP A 73 0.08 -5.66 -3.97
C TRP A 73 0.79 -6.85 -3.33
N ILE A 74 1.65 -7.56 -4.08
CA ILE A 74 2.46 -8.66 -3.53
C ILE A 74 3.39 -8.13 -2.44
N VAL A 75 4.06 -7.00 -2.66
CA VAL A 75 4.92 -6.35 -1.66
C VAL A 75 4.12 -5.99 -0.41
N TYR A 76 2.96 -5.36 -0.58
CA TYR A 76 2.06 -5.05 0.53
C TYR A 76 1.71 -6.31 1.33
N PHE A 77 1.29 -7.37 0.65
CA PHE A 77 0.85 -8.60 1.30
C PHE A 77 2.00 -9.27 2.05
N ALA A 78 3.21 -9.27 1.47
CA ALA A 78 4.41 -9.74 2.14
C ALA A 78 4.72 -8.94 3.41
N VAL A 79 4.55 -7.61 3.38
CA VAL A 79 4.71 -6.76 4.58
C VAL A 79 3.68 -7.12 5.66
N VAL A 80 2.41 -7.31 5.31
CA VAL A 80 1.37 -7.73 6.27
C VAL A 80 1.71 -9.06 6.93
N LEU A 81 2.15 -10.05 6.14
CA LEU A 81 2.58 -11.36 6.66
C LEU A 81 3.79 -11.23 7.59
N LEU A 82 4.77 -10.42 7.20
CA LEU A 82 5.97 -10.17 8.00
C LEU A 82 5.63 -9.49 9.34
N MET A 83 4.73 -8.50 9.34
CA MET A 83 4.25 -7.85 10.56
C MET A 83 3.57 -8.86 11.49
N LYS A 84 2.74 -9.76 10.97
CA LYS A 84 2.11 -10.81 11.80
C LYS A 84 3.15 -11.70 12.48
N VAL A 85 4.20 -12.10 11.76
CA VAL A 85 5.28 -12.93 12.32
C VAL A 85 6.05 -12.18 13.41
N ILE A 86 6.43 -10.92 13.16
CA ILE A 86 7.24 -10.11 14.09
C ILE A 86 6.47 -9.80 15.37
N PHE A 87 5.22 -9.34 15.25
CA PHE A 87 4.42 -8.91 16.40
C PHE A 87 3.66 -10.06 17.09
N ARG A 88 3.80 -11.30 16.61
CA ARG A 88 3.09 -12.48 17.11
C ARG A 88 1.59 -12.23 17.32
N HIS A 89 0.99 -11.46 16.41
CA HIS A 89 -0.37 -10.98 16.60
C HIS A 89 -1.36 -12.15 16.52
N PRO A 90 -2.20 -12.39 17.55
CA PRO A 90 -3.09 -13.54 17.61
C PRO A 90 -4.26 -13.47 16.60
N GLY A 91 -4.46 -12.31 15.97
CA GLY A 91 -5.52 -12.12 14.98
C GLY A 91 -5.33 -12.94 13.69
N GLU A 92 -6.42 -13.51 13.21
CA GLU A 92 -6.47 -14.14 11.89
C GLU A 92 -6.33 -13.08 10.79
N ILE A 93 -5.52 -13.38 9.77
CA ILE A 93 -5.44 -12.50 8.59
C ILE A 93 -6.63 -12.85 7.72
N ASN A 94 -7.57 -11.91 7.58
CA ASN A 94 -8.65 -12.07 6.62
C ASN A 94 -8.13 -11.81 5.20
N ILE A 95 -7.75 -12.89 4.51
CA ILE A 95 -7.17 -12.85 3.16
C ILE A 95 -8.11 -12.14 2.17
N LEU A 96 -9.43 -12.34 2.29
CA LEU A 96 -10.42 -11.70 1.43
C LEU A 96 -10.36 -10.18 1.56
N MET A 97 -10.24 -9.65 2.78
CA MET A 97 -10.13 -8.20 3.01
C MET A 97 -8.86 -7.61 2.37
N HIS A 98 -7.72 -8.30 2.42
CA HIS A 98 -6.50 -7.84 1.77
C HIS A 98 -6.53 -7.99 0.24
N LEU A 99 -7.28 -8.96 -0.28
CA LEU A 99 -7.50 -9.14 -1.72
C LEU A 99 -8.34 -8.00 -2.31
N LEU A 100 -9.26 -7.41 -1.53
CA LEU A 100 -10.02 -6.22 -1.95
C LEU A 100 -9.14 -5.00 -2.26
N TYR A 101 -7.88 -4.98 -1.81
CA TYR A 101 -6.93 -3.91 -2.11
C TYR A 101 -6.18 -4.12 -3.43
N LEU A 102 -6.28 -5.32 -4.03
CA LEU A 102 -5.65 -5.62 -5.32
C LEU A 102 -6.19 -4.72 -6.45
N PRO A 103 -7.52 -4.54 -6.64
CA PRO A 103 -8.05 -3.61 -7.64
C PRO A 103 -7.52 -2.18 -7.46
N VAL A 104 -7.36 -1.72 -6.22
CA VAL A 104 -6.85 -0.37 -5.90
C VAL A 104 -5.41 -0.20 -6.42
N SER A 105 -4.54 -1.19 -6.16
CA SER A 105 -3.17 -1.19 -6.66
C SER A 105 -3.11 -1.26 -8.19
N ILE A 106 -3.97 -2.06 -8.82
CA ILE A 106 -4.01 -2.21 -10.28
C ILE A 106 -4.44 -0.91 -10.94
N LEU A 107 -5.48 -0.26 -10.43
CA LEU A 107 -5.95 1.03 -10.93
C LEU A 107 -4.86 2.09 -10.81
N ALA A 108 -4.21 2.19 -9.65
CA ALA A 108 -3.07 3.09 -9.45
C ALA A 108 -1.93 2.81 -10.43
N GLY A 109 -1.66 1.53 -10.72
CA GLY A 109 -0.62 1.12 -11.64
C GLY A 109 -0.89 1.55 -13.08
N ILE A 110 -2.12 1.33 -13.56
CA ILE A 110 -2.58 1.75 -14.89
C ILE A 110 -2.54 3.27 -15.02
N VAL A 111 -3.10 4.00 -14.04
CA VAL A 111 -3.10 5.47 -14.04
C VAL A 111 -1.67 6.03 -14.01
N GLY A 112 -0.82 5.48 -13.14
CA GLY A 112 0.56 5.96 -12.96
C GLY A 112 1.41 5.87 -14.23
N VAL A 113 1.30 4.77 -14.99
CA VAL A 113 2.00 4.63 -16.29
C VAL A 113 1.50 5.67 -17.31
N ASN A 114 0.19 5.94 -17.32
CA ASN A 114 -0.43 6.84 -18.31
C ASN A 114 -0.27 8.33 -17.99
N MET A 115 -0.03 8.72 -16.74
CA MET A 115 0.09 10.14 -16.35
C MET A 115 1.33 10.84 -16.92
N LYS A 116 2.47 10.15 -17.08
CA LYS A 116 3.70 10.78 -17.60
C LYS A 116 3.74 10.85 -19.13
N LEU A 117 2.98 10.00 -19.83
CA LEU A 117 2.75 10.07 -21.28
C LEU A 117 2.12 11.39 -21.71
N ARG A 118 1.36 12.05 -20.83
CA ARG A 118 0.74 13.35 -21.11
C ARG A 118 1.65 14.55 -20.80
N THR A 119 2.76 14.38 -20.10
CA THR A 119 3.71 15.47 -19.78
C THR A 119 4.83 15.60 -20.81
N GLN A 120 4.96 14.65 -21.74
CA GLN A 120 5.98 14.64 -22.80
C GLN A 120 5.41 14.70 -24.23
N ARG A 121 4.09 14.86 -24.38
CA ARG A 121 3.44 15.32 -25.61
C ARG A 121 3.05 16.77 -25.44
#